data_AF-A0A7S0A6E4-F1
#
_entry.id   AF-A0A7S0A6E4-F1
#
_cell.length_a   1.000
_cell.length_b   1.000
_cell.length_c   1.000
_cell.angle_alpha   90.00
_cell.angle_beta   90.00
_cell.angle_gamma   90.00
#
_symmetry.space_group_name_H-M   'P 1'
#
loop_
_entity.id
_entity.type
_entity.pdbx_description
1 polymer ?
#
loop_
_entity_poly.entity_id
_entity_poly.type
_entity_poly.pdbx_seq_one_letter_code
_entity_poly.pdbx_strand_id
1 'polypeptide(L)'
;TQNSCPHKQLQVLSRGLVGMAGDTPKIACPIHKNTYNLETGKGISNAGLNVAAFDVKVEEDRVLIHLPPDDVLDKALAREDPVGNADCNSCGTQQKLDW
;
A
#
# COMPACT_ATOMS: atom_id res chain seq x y z
N THR A 1 -4.06 -2.43 0.64
CA THR A 1 -2.82 -1.84 0.08
C THR A 1 -2.96 -1.66 -1.42
N GLN A 2 -2.19 -0.73 -2.01
CA GLN A 2 -2.20 -0.45 -3.45
C GLN A 2 -1.68 -1.65 -4.27
N ASN A 3 -2.28 -1.92 -5.42
CA ASN A 3 -1.85 -3.01 -6.32
C ASN A 3 -0.64 -2.64 -7.22
N SER A 4 -0.30 -1.35 -7.30
CA SER A 4 0.76 -0.84 -8.16
C SER A 4 2.14 -1.02 -7.51
N CYS A 5 3.06 -1.68 -8.22
CA CYS A 5 4.45 -1.77 -7.78
C CYS A 5 5.17 -0.43 -8.03
N PRO A 6 5.75 0.22 -7.01
CA PRO A 6 6.34 1.55 -7.13
C PRO A 6 7.55 1.62 -8.06
N HIS A 7 8.13 0.48 -8.45
CA HIS A 7 9.30 0.44 -9.35
C HIS A 7 8.97 0.72 -10.82
N LYS A 8 7.85 0.19 -11.33
CA LYS A 8 7.42 0.36 -12.74
C LYS A 8 5.94 0.72 -12.88
N GLN A 9 5.28 1.05 -11.77
CA GLN A 9 3.84 1.33 -11.69
C GLN A 9 2.95 0.24 -12.32
N LEU A 10 3.39 -1.02 -12.21
CA LEU A 10 2.69 -2.19 -12.73
C LEU A 10 1.72 -2.75 -11.69
N GLN A 11 0.49 -3.04 -12.10
CA GLN A 11 -0.58 -3.60 -11.26
C GLN A 11 -0.41 -5.12 -11.04
N VAL A 12 0.64 -5.50 -10.31
CA VAL A 12 1.07 -6.91 -10.17
C VAL A 12 1.18 -7.37 -8.72
N LEU A 13 1.01 -6.49 -7.73
CA LEU A 13 1.20 -6.84 -6.33
C LEU A 13 0.14 -7.83 -5.84
N SER A 14 -1.07 -7.82 -6.38
CA SER A 14 -2.14 -8.78 -6.05
C SER A 14 -1.78 -10.24 -6.38
N ARG A 15 -0.80 -10.44 -7.26
CA ARG A 15 -0.23 -11.76 -7.61
C ARG A 15 1.08 -12.05 -6.88
N GLY A 16 1.46 -11.19 -5.95
CA GLY A 16 2.66 -11.32 -5.14
C GLY A 16 2.61 -12.50 -4.20
N LEU A 17 3.80 -12.97 -3.79
CA LEU A 17 3.91 -14.00 -2.77
C LEU A 17 3.68 -13.36 -1.40
N VAL A 18 2.62 -13.79 -0.71
CA VAL A 18 2.35 -13.40 0.67
C VAL A 18 3.17 -14.29 1.62
N GLY A 19 3.70 -13.72 2.67
CA GLY A 19 4.41 -14.47 3.71
C GLY A 19 4.75 -13.60 4.91
N MET A 20 5.67 -14.08 5.75
CA MET A 20 6.10 -13.38 6.97
C MET A 20 7.56 -12.95 6.85
N ALA A 21 7.89 -11.77 7.37
CA ALA A 21 9.26 -11.31 7.61
C ALA A 21 9.43 -11.14 9.12
N GLY A 22 9.91 -12.19 9.79
CA GLY A 22 9.77 -12.30 11.25
C GLY A 22 8.29 -12.33 11.61
N ASP A 23 7.85 -11.37 12.43
CA ASP A 23 6.45 -11.25 12.86
C ASP A 23 5.61 -10.34 11.96
N THR A 24 6.21 -9.71 10.94
CA THR A 24 5.52 -8.76 10.07
C THR A 24 4.97 -9.44 8.82
N PRO A 25 3.66 -9.32 8.51
CA PRO A 25 3.10 -9.84 7.27
C PRO A 25 3.61 -9.00 6.09
N LYS A 26 4.07 -9.69 5.04
CA LYS A 26 4.67 -9.08 3.86
C LYS A 26 4.14 -9.64 2.56
N ILE A 27 4.33 -8.87 1.50
CA ILE A 27 4.10 -9.30 0.12
C ILE A 27 5.32 -9.02 -0.74
N ALA A 28 5.73 -10.00 -1.55
CA ALA A 28 6.83 -9.89 -2.49
C ALA A 28 6.31 -9.63 -3.90
N CYS A 29 6.84 -8.60 -4.58
CA CYS A 29 6.54 -8.33 -5.98
C CYS A 29 7.04 -9.47 -6.89
N PRO A 30 6.21 -10.05 -7.77
CA PRO A 30 6.63 -11.15 -8.65
C PRO A 30 7.77 -10.81 -9.61
N ILE A 31 7.85 -9.54 -10.02
CA ILE A 31 8.80 -9.08 -11.04
C ILE A 31 10.14 -8.71 -10.41
N HIS A 32 10.12 -7.85 -9.39
CA HIS A 32 11.32 -7.23 -8.84
C HIS A 32 11.72 -7.78 -7.47
N LYS A 33 10.94 -8.71 -6.90
CA LYS A 33 11.20 -9.38 -5.60
C LYS A 33 11.29 -8.44 -4.38
N ASN A 34 11.06 -7.15 -4.55
CA ASN A 34 10.91 -6.21 -3.45
C ASN A 34 9.75 -6.66 -2.55
N THR A 35 10.00 -6.64 -1.25
CA THR A 35 9.00 -6.98 -0.23
C THR A 35 8.47 -5.73 0.45
N TYR A 36 7.17 -5.70 0.67
CA TYR A 36 6.46 -4.61 1.34
C TYR A 36 5.71 -5.14 2.55
N ASN A 37 5.63 -4.34 3.61
CA ASN A 37 4.84 -4.61 4.81
C ASN A 37 3.35 -4.42 4.47
N LEU A 38 2.52 -5.41 4.80
CA LEU A 38 1.07 -5.37 4.52
C LEU A 38 0.27 -4.51 5.49
N GLU A 39 0.77 -4.28 6.70
CA GLU A 39 0.15 -3.43 7.72
C GLU A 39 0.39 -1.95 7.43
N THR A 40 1.64 -1.60 7.08
CA THR A 40 2.05 -0.19 6.94
C THR A 40 2.24 0.27 5.51
N GLY A 41 2.35 -0.65 4.55
CA GLY A 41 2.70 -0.34 3.16
C GLY A 41 4.18 0.01 2.93
N LYS A 42 5.01 0.01 3.97
CA LYS A 42 6.43 0.36 3.85
C LYS A 42 7.24 -0.71 3.13
N GLY A 43 8.19 -0.28 2.29
CA GLY A 43 9.15 -1.16 1.65
C GLY A 43 10.13 -1.74 2.68
N ILE A 44 10.14 -3.06 2.82
CA ILE A 44 11.08 -3.78 3.70
C ILE A 44 12.43 -3.95 3.00
N SER A 45 12.43 -4.27 1.69
CA SER A 45 13.68 -4.43 0.93
C SER A 45 14.30 -3.08 0.55
N ASN A 46 13.48 -2.06 0.35
CA ASN A 46 13.92 -0.72 -0.03
C ASN A 46 12.99 0.30 0.61
N ALA A 47 13.51 1.03 1.60
CA ALA A 47 12.74 2.02 2.35
C ALA A 47 12.28 3.23 1.50
N GLY A 48 12.89 3.46 0.34
CA GLY A 48 12.49 4.50 -0.61
C GLY A 48 11.36 4.09 -1.56
N LEU A 49 10.90 2.84 -1.49
CA LEU A 49 9.82 2.32 -2.33
C LEU A 49 8.69 1.84 -1.43
N ASN A 50 7.68 2.69 -1.25
CA ASN A 50 6.52 2.41 -0.42
C ASN A 50 5.25 2.28 -1.27
N VAL A 51 4.26 1.55 -0.74
CA VAL A 51 2.92 1.42 -1.33
C VAL A 51 1.90 2.04 -0.40
N ALA A 52 0.81 2.57 -0.93
CA ALA A 52 -0.27 3.07 -0.08
C ALA A 52 -0.95 1.90 0.67
N ALA A 53 -1.20 2.09 1.96
CA ALA A 53 -1.99 1.21 2.80
C ALA A 53 -3.34 1.87 3.09
N PHE A 54 -4.38 1.05 3.19
CA PHE A 54 -5.75 1.50 3.45
C PHE A 54 -6.32 0.63 4.55
N ASP A 55 -7.09 1.25 5.45
CA ASP A 55 -7.78 0.53 6.51
C ASP A 55 -8.89 -0.34 5.93
N VAL A 56 -9.02 -1.54 6.49
CA VAL A 56 -9.98 -2.54 6.06
C VAL A 56 -10.79 -3.01 7.27
N LYS A 57 -12.10 -3.15 7.08
CA LYS A 57 -13.04 -3.69 8.08
C LYS A 57 -13.83 -4.84 7.45
N VAL A 58 -14.07 -5.89 8.23
CA VAL A 58 -14.89 -7.03 7.80
C VAL A 58 -16.19 -7.03 8.60
N GLU A 59 -17.33 -6.89 7.92
CA GLU A 59 -18.66 -6.92 8.53
C GLU A 59 -19.61 -7.74 7.67
N GLU A 60 -20.40 -8.61 8.30
CA GLU A 60 -21.46 -9.39 7.62
C GLU A 60 -21.02 -10.04 6.30
N ASP A 61 -19.85 -10.69 6.30
CA ASP A 61 -19.25 -11.35 5.12
C ASP A 61 -18.85 -10.37 3.97
N ARG A 62 -18.74 -9.07 4.27
CA ARG A 62 -18.29 -8.03 3.35
C ARG A 62 -16.96 -7.44 3.82
N VAL A 63 -16.10 -7.12 2.86
CA VAL A 63 -14.84 -6.42 3.09
C VAL A 63 -15.02 -4.96 2.69
N LEU A 64 -15.00 -4.06 3.67
CA LEU A 64 -15.09 -2.61 3.50
C LEU A 64 -13.68 -2.01 3.53
N ILE A 65 -13.41 -1.08 2.63
CA ILE A 65 -12.13 -0.38 2.54
C ILE A 65 -12.39 1.10 2.78
N HIS A 66 -11.63 1.70 3.68
CA HIS A 66 -11.69 3.14 3.91
C HIS A 66 -10.84 3.87 2.86
N LEU A 67 -11.50 4.66 2.01
CA LEU A 67 -10.85 5.48 1.00
C LEU A 67 -10.96 6.96 1.38
N PRO A 68 -9.88 7.74 1.22
CA PRO A 68 -9.96 9.20 1.29
C PRO A 68 -10.80 9.74 0.12
N PRO A 69 -11.23 11.01 0.17
CA PRO A 69 -11.93 11.67 -0.93
C PRO A 69 -11.22 11.51 -2.29
N ASP A 70 -12.00 11.40 -3.36
CA ASP A 70 -11.52 11.08 -4.71
C ASP A 70 -10.45 12.07 -5.20
N ASP A 71 -10.60 13.36 -4.90
CA ASP A 71 -9.65 14.42 -5.27
C ASP A 71 -8.27 14.24 -4.63
N VAL A 72 -8.24 13.78 -3.38
CA VAL A 72 -7.00 13.49 -2.65
C VAL A 72 -6.38 12.19 -3.16
N LEU A 73 -7.23 11.18 -3.40
CA LEU A 73 -6.81 9.86 -3.84
C LEU A 73 -6.18 9.90 -5.24
N ASP A 74 -6.83 10.58 -6.17
CA ASP A 74 -6.37 10.72 -7.55
C ASP A 74 -5.04 11.47 -7.60
N LYS A 75 -4.89 12.53 -6.80
CA LYS A 75 -3.63 13.28 -6.71
C LYS A 75 -2.50 12.43 -6.12
N ALA A 76 -2.78 11.62 -5.10
CA ALA A 76 -1.78 10.81 -4.42
C ALA A 76 -1.35 9.57 -5.22
N LEU A 77 -2.24 9.00 -6.03
CA LEU A 77 -2.01 7.77 -6.78
C LEU A 77 -1.87 7.99 -8.30
N ALA A 78 -1.88 9.24 -8.76
CA ALA A 78 -1.65 9.60 -10.15
C ALA A 78 -0.34 8.99 -10.65
N ARG A 79 -0.35 8.52 -11.90
CA ARG A 79 0.83 7.97 -12.57
C ARG A 79 1.74 9.12 -13.02
N GLU A 80 2.57 9.60 -12.10
CA GLU A 80 3.75 10.40 -12.43
C GLU A 80 5.01 9.53 -12.30
N ASP A 81 6.08 9.85 -13.05
CA ASP A 81 7.31 9.05 -13.11
C ASP A 81 7.90 8.76 -11.72
N PRO A 82 8.53 7.59 -11.49
CA PRO A 82 8.81 7.10 -10.14
C PRO A 82 10.00 7.83 -9.50
N VAL A 83 9.77 9.00 -8.93
CA VAL A 83 10.52 9.43 -7.76
C VAL A 83 9.75 8.84 -6.58
N GLY A 84 10.28 7.78 -6.00
CA GLY A 84 9.59 6.97 -4.98
C GLY A 84 8.85 7.81 -3.95
N ASN A 85 7.70 7.31 -3.50
CA ASN A 85 6.92 7.92 -2.42
C ASN A 85 7.86 8.07 -1.20
N ALA A 86 8.35 9.30 -1.02
CA ALA A 86 9.28 9.68 0.04
C ALA A 86 8.51 10.22 1.26
N ASP A 87 7.27 10.68 1.04
CA ASP A 87 6.46 11.35 2.05
C ASP A 87 5.34 10.43 2.55
N CYS A 88 5.66 9.51 3.45
CA CYS A 88 4.65 8.76 4.20
C CYS A 88 3.98 9.56 5.33
N ASN A 89 4.22 10.88 5.42
CA ASN A 89 3.77 11.71 6.55
C ASN A 89 2.41 12.41 6.35
N SER A 90 1.81 12.37 5.17
CA SER A 90 0.48 12.96 4.93
C SER A 90 -0.66 11.95 4.88
N CYS A 91 -0.38 10.64 4.83
CA CYS A 91 -1.40 9.59 4.85
C CYS A 91 -1.81 9.17 6.28
N GLY A 92 -1.19 9.76 7.31
CA GLY A 92 -1.58 9.60 8.70
C GLY A 92 -2.68 10.57 9.09
N THR A 93 -3.84 10.56 8.42
CA THR A 93 -5.05 11.05 9.08
C THR A 93 -5.43 10.00 10.12
N GLN A 94 -4.91 10.15 11.35
CA GLN A 94 -5.56 9.64 12.54
C GLN A 94 -6.87 10.41 12.74
N GLN A 95 -7.78 10.24 11.79
CA GLN A 95 -9.17 10.54 12.00
C GLN A 95 -9.75 9.30 12.65
N LYS A 96 -10.32 9.50 13.83
CA LYS A 96 -11.11 8.51 14.55
C LYS A 96 -12.09 7.92 13.52
N LEU A 97 -11.92 6.65 13.20
CA LEU A 97 -12.76 5.98 12.22
C LEU A 97 -14.14 5.81 12.86
N ASP A 98 -15.08 6.71 12.56
CA ASP A 98 -16.49 6.59 12.94
C ASP A 98 -17.18 5.69 11.90
N TRP A 99 -16.95 4.39 12.03
CA TRP A 99 -17.80 3.35 11.45
C TRP A 99 -18.81 2.84 12.49
#